data_AF-A0A9Q1UWV2-F1
#
_entry.id   AF-A0A9Q1UWV2-F1
#
_cell.length_a   1.000
_cell.length_b   1.000
_cell.length_c   1.000
_cell.angle_alpha   90.00
_cell.angle_beta   90.00
_cell.angle_gamma   90.00
#
_symmetry.space_group_name_H-M   'P 1'
#
loop_
_entity.id
_entity.type
_entity.pdbx_description
1 polymer ?
#
loop_
_entity_poly.entity_id
_entity_poly.type
_entity_poly.pdbx_seq_one_letter_code
_entity_poly.pdbx_strand_id
1 'polypeptide(L)'
;MKKIINQYTKLKVPHFFIYAKDKDNSKVETINNSVVNRLEKTIPNPRISFKNTQLGKFDYNMLMHNKKVKMDKKIIDKYTELDLKKPFLIGKNKDGKVDNVVFLYQDIKNQLLEVYNDEVYITDVLIKYLYGDKKAKFKTTLWECFGNIIVENLKLNIKNKLKGTIQCEKCGKRIKVSNNRIKYCAKCAKEINIKKTANNRKKRKSV
;
A
#
# COMPACT_ATOMS: atom_id res chain seq x y z
N MET A 1 44.51 -26.73 -2.20
CA MET A 1 43.14 -26.23 -1.90
C MET A 1 43.09 -25.07 -0.91
N LYS A 2 43.53 -25.21 0.36
CA LYS A 2 43.47 -24.11 1.36
C LYS A 2 44.13 -22.78 0.93
N LYS A 3 45.29 -22.83 0.27
CA LYS A 3 45.98 -21.62 -0.24
C LYS A 3 45.15 -20.85 -1.29
N ILE A 4 44.48 -21.56 -2.19
CA ILE A 4 43.66 -20.96 -3.26
C ILE A 4 42.41 -20.32 -2.63
N ILE A 5 41.73 -21.03 -1.73
CA ILE A 5 40.53 -20.50 -1.04
C ILE A 5 40.89 -19.24 -0.23
N ASN A 6 42.02 -19.24 0.48
CA ASN A 6 42.48 -18.08 1.26
C ASN A 6 42.83 -16.85 0.41
N GLN A 7 43.10 -17.00 -0.89
CA GLN A 7 43.28 -15.86 -1.80
C GLN A 7 41.94 -15.16 -2.06
N TYR A 8 40.84 -15.93 -2.18
CA TYR A 8 39.51 -15.38 -2.47
C TYR A 8 38.77 -14.91 -1.22
N THR A 9 39.09 -15.39 -0.01
CA THR A 9 38.40 -14.98 1.24
C THR A 9 38.79 -13.59 1.73
N LYS A 10 39.89 -13.01 1.26
CA LYS A 10 40.34 -11.66 1.63
C LYS A 10 39.88 -10.56 0.66
N LEU A 11 39.28 -10.94 -0.47
CA LEU A 11 38.82 -9.98 -1.47
C LEU A 11 37.53 -9.30 -1.01
N LYS A 12 37.35 -8.05 -1.45
CA LYS A 12 36.08 -7.38 -1.26
C LYS A 12 35.03 -8.09 -2.12
N VAL A 13 33.78 -8.07 -1.67
CA VAL A 13 32.70 -8.69 -2.44
C VAL A 13 32.23 -7.74 -3.56
N PRO A 14 31.54 -8.25 -4.59
CA PRO A 14 30.99 -7.41 -5.65
C PRO A 14 30.11 -6.28 -5.10
N HIS A 15 30.17 -5.12 -5.75
CA HIS A 15 29.40 -3.91 -5.44
C HIS A 15 27.91 -4.16 -5.19
N PHE A 16 27.27 -5.04 -5.98
CA PHE A 16 25.85 -5.39 -5.86
C PHE A 16 25.41 -5.83 -4.44
N PHE A 17 26.34 -6.31 -3.60
CA PHE A 17 26.05 -6.71 -2.22
C PHE A 17 25.67 -5.55 -1.29
N ILE A 18 25.85 -4.28 -1.70
CA ILE A 18 25.25 -3.13 -1.02
C ILE A 18 23.72 -3.29 -0.97
N TYR A 19 23.09 -3.70 -2.07
CA TYR A 19 21.63 -3.82 -2.16
C TYR A 19 21.09 -5.13 -1.56
N ALA A 20 21.84 -6.23 -1.68
CA ALA A 20 21.36 -7.55 -1.27
C ALA A 20 21.69 -7.92 0.19
N LYS A 21 22.69 -7.27 0.80
CA LYS A 21 23.24 -7.64 2.11
C LYS A 21 23.64 -6.42 2.97
N ASP A 22 23.17 -5.23 2.63
CA ASP A 22 23.41 -3.97 3.37
C ASP A 22 24.89 -3.74 3.70
N LYS A 23 25.79 -4.13 2.78
CA LYS A 23 27.22 -3.90 2.98
C LYS A 23 27.57 -2.44 2.74
N ASP A 24 28.50 -1.93 3.55
CA ASP A 24 29.06 -0.60 3.38
C ASP A 24 29.89 -0.49 2.08
N ASN A 25 29.84 0.68 1.43
CA ASN A 25 30.59 0.97 0.20
C ASN A 25 32.10 0.72 0.34
N SER A 26 32.67 0.92 1.53
CA SER A 26 34.09 0.67 1.81
C SER A 26 34.45 -0.83 1.80
N LYS A 27 33.48 -1.72 2.04
CA LYS A 27 33.65 -3.18 2.17
C LYS A 27 33.33 -3.94 0.87
N VAL A 28 33.00 -3.24 -0.21
CA VAL A 28 32.74 -3.82 -1.52
C VAL A 28 33.76 -3.34 -2.56
N GLU A 29 33.88 -4.08 -3.65
CA GLU A 29 34.66 -3.67 -4.82
C GLU A 29 33.99 -2.52 -5.55
N THR A 30 34.77 -1.78 -6.35
CA THR A 30 34.22 -0.83 -7.31
C THR A 30 33.36 -1.56 -8.36
N ILE A 31 32.43 -0.83 -8.98
CA ILE A 31 31.56 -1.38 -10.02
C ILE A 31 32.42 -1.90 -11.17
N ASN A 32 32.35 -3.20 -11.42
CA ASN A 32 33.07 -3.90 -12.48
C ASN A 32 32.13 -4.78 -13.30
N ASN A 33 32.65 -5.47 -14.32
CA ASN A 33 31.85 -6.34 -15.20
C ASN A 33 31.74 -7.79 -14.70
N SER A 34 31.95 -8.05 -13.40
CA SER A 34 31.69 -9.37 -12.81
C SER A 34 30.23 -9.79 -13.03
N VAL A 35 29.98 -11.10 -13.07
CA VAL A 35 28.65 -11.68 -13.28
C VAL A 35 27.62 -11.09 -12.31
N VAL A 36 28.01 -10.87 -11.06
CA VAL A 36 27.13 -10.34 -10.02
C VAL A 36 26.87 -8.83 -10.21
N ASN A 37 27.89 -8.03 -10.54
CA ASN A 37 27.69 -6.58 -10.75
C ASN A 37 26.91 -6.27 -12.04
N ARG A 38 26.90 -7.18 -13.02
CA ARG A 38 26.02 -7.06 -14.20
C ARG A 38 24.53 -7.07 -13.82
N LEU A 39 24.15 -7.66 -12.67
CA LEU A 39 22.77 -7.64 -12.18
C LEU A 39 22.30 -6.21 -11.86
N GLU A 40 23.18 -5.35 -11.36
CA GLU A 40 22.87 -3.94 -11.09
C GLU A 40 22.47 -3.17 -12.36
N LYS A 41 23.11 -3.48 -13.49
CA LYS A 41 22.77 -2.89 -14.80
C LYS A 41 21.52 -3.52 -15.41
N THR A 42 21.29 -4.80 -15.15
CA THR A 42 20.21 -5.58 -15.77
C THR A 42 18.88 -5.39 -15.06
N ILE A 43 18.91 -5.22 -13.73
CA ILE A 43 17.73 -5.03 -12.89
C ILE A 43 17.57 -3.53 -12.64
N PRO A 44 16.64 -2.84 -13.33
CA PRO A 44 16.45 -1.41 -13.13
C PRO A 44 15.92 -1.15 -11.71
N ASN A 45 16.53 -0.20 -11.00
CA ASN A 45 16.04 0.30 -9.70
C ASN A 45 15.56 1.76 -9.82
N PRO A 46 14.50 2.04 -10.60
CA PRO A 46 14.00 3.38 -10.75
C PRO A 46 13.35 3.85 -9.45
N ARG A 47 13.52 5.14 -9.11
CA ARG A 47 12.73 5.76 -8.03
C ARG A 47 11.26 5.68 -8.40
N ILE A 48 10.48 4.94 -7.60
CA ILE A 48 9.03 4.83 -7.81
C ILE A 48 8.42 6.22 -7.59
N SER A 49 7.82 6.78 -8.64
CA SER A 49 7.10 8.06 -8.60
C SER A 49 5.66 7.86 -9.04
N PHE A 50 4.73 8.16 -8.15
CA PHE A 50 3.29 8.10 -8.44
C PHE A 50 2.76 9.38 -9.13
N LYS A 51 3.62 10.39 -9.37
CA LYS A 51 3.21 11.64 -10.03
C LYS A 51 2.78 11.44 -11.49
N ASN A 52 3.40 10.49 -12.18
CA ASN A 52 3.17 10.22 -13.60
C ASN A 52 2.25 9.02 -13.84
N THR A 53 1.82 8.34 -12.77
CA THR A 53 0.92 7.20 -12.89
C THR A 53 -0.51 7.70 -12.99
N GLN A 54 -1.23 7.34 -14.05
CA GLN A 54 -2.63 7.71 -14.29
C GLN A 54 -3.60 6.96 -13.33
N LEU A 55 -3.35 7.03 -12.02
CA LEU A 55 -4.08 6.30 -10.97
C LEU A 55 -5.41 7.00 -10.58
N GLY A 56 -5.75 8.10 -11.23
CA GLY A 56 -6.93 8.90 -10.94
C GLY A 56 -6.75 9.82 -9.73
N LYS A 57 -7.85 10.42 -9.27
CA LYS A 57 -7.87 11.30 -8.10
C LYS A 57 -8.14 10.48 -6.84
N PHE A 58 -7.38 10.74 -5.78
CA PHE A 58 -7.61 10.14 -4.48
C PHE A 58 -8.92 10.66 -3.88
N ASP A 59 -9.81 9.75 -3.50
CA ASP A 59 -11.11 10.04 -2.89
C ASP A 59 -11.10 9.56 -1.43
N TYR A 60 -10.94 10.48 -0.48
CA TYR A 60 -10.89 10.15 0.94
C TYR A 60 -12.22 9.63 1.48
N ASN A 61 -13.34 9.84 0.77
CA ASN A 61 -14.64 9.27 1.17
C ASN A 61 -14.64 7.74 1.15
N MET A 62 -13.68 7.11 0.47
CA MET A 62 -13.47 5.67 0.50
C MET A 62 -12.93 5.17 1.86
N LEU A 63 -12.38 6.06 2.68
CA LEU A 63 -11.88 5.76 4.03
C LEU A 63 -12.96 5.85 5.10
N MET A 64 -14.11 6.46 4.77
CA MET A 64 -15.18 6.79 5.72
C MET A 64 -16.30 5.74 5.69
N HIS A 65 -16.93 5.53 6.84
CA HIS A 65 -18.16 4.78 6.96
C HIS A 65 -19.36 5.62 6.48
N ASN A 66 -19.55 6.79 7.09
CA ASN A 66 -20.58 7.77 6.75
C ASN A 66 -20.00 9.02 6.07
N LYS A 67 -20.14 9.08 4.74
CA LYS A 67 -19.64 10.18 3.89
C LYS A 67 -20.31 11.53 4.17
N LYS A 68 -21.48 11.53 4.82
CA LYS A 68 -22.26 12.73 5.14
C LYS A 68 -22.10 13.17 6.59
N VAL A 69 -21.13 12.63 7.32
CA VAL A 69 -20.86 12.99 8.72
C VAL A 69 -20.76 14.52 8.89
N LYS A 70 -21.33 15.05 9.97
CA LYS A 70 -21.20 16.48 10.32
C LYS A 70 -19.85 16.72 10.99
N MET A 71 -19.33 17.93 10.85
CA MET A 71 -18.11 18.31 11.55
C MET A 71 -18.42 18.53 13.02
N ASP A 72 -17.71 17.82 13.89
CA ASP A 72 -17.86 17.94 15.34
C ASP A 72 -16.64 18.63 15.93
N LYS A 73 -16.83 19.89 16.38
CA LYS A 73 -15.75 20.71 16.92
C LYS A 73 -15.14 20.08 18.19
N LYS A 74 -15.93 19.43 19.05
CA LYS A 74 -15.41 18.87 20.30
C LYS A 74 -14.36 17.79 20.04
N ILE A 75 -14.65 16.90 19.09
CA ILE A 75 -13.73 15.84 18.67
C ILE A 75 -12.48 16.44 18.01
N ILE A 76 -12.68 17.43 17.13
CA ILE A 76 -11.59 18.08 16.38
C ILE A 76 -10.64 18.83 17.31
N ASP A 77 -11.19 19.58 18.27
CA ASP A 77 -10.43 20.40 19.21
C ASP A 77 -9.62 19.48 20.14
N LYS A 78 -10.24 18.45 20.72
CA LYS A 78 -9.55 17.45 21.54
C LYS A 78 -8.46 16.73 20.76
N TYR A 79 -8.74 16.31 19.53
CA TYR A 79 -7.73 15.68 18.68
C TYR A 79 -6.55 16.61 18.40
N THR A 80 -6.84 17.88 18.08
CA THR A 80 -5.80 18.86 17.76
C THR A 80 -4.93 19.16 18.98
N GLU A 81 -5.54 19.27 20.16
CA GLU A 81 -4.82 19.41 21.43
C GLU A 81 -3.86 18.24 21.68
N LEU A 82 -4.35 17.00 21.56
CA LEU A 82 -3.55 15.79 21.77
C LEU A 82 -2.43 15.64 20.74
N ASP A 83 -2.73 15.94 19.47
CA ASP A 83 -1.76 15.85 18.38
C ASP A 83 -0.61 16.86 18.52
N LEU A 84 -0.90 18.04 19.12
CA LEU A 84 0.11 19.05 19.44
C LEU A 84 0.93 18.69 20.67
N LYS A 85 0.33 18.03 21.67
CA LYS A 85 1.01 17.61 22.91
C LYS A 85 1.90 16.37 22.72
N LYS A 86 1.58 15.50 21.76
CA LYS A 86 2.29 14.23 21.53
C LYS A 86 3.83 14.34 21.44
N PRO A 87 4.47 15.35 20.80
CA PRO A 87 5.92 15.37 20.65
C PRO A 87 6.63 15.58 21.99
N PHE A 88 5.97 16.20 22.97
CA PHE A 88 6.49 16.42 24.31
C PHE A 88 6.41 15.17 25.19
N LEU A 89 5.48 14.25 24.88
CA LEU A 89 5.30 12.99 25.59
C LEU A 89 6.24 11.89 25.05
N ILE A 90 6.73 12.05 23.83
CA ILE A 90 7.71 11.17 23.20
C ILE A 90 9.10 11.46 23.80
N GLY A 91 9.43 10.74 24.87
CA GLY A 91 10.79 10.71 25.42
C GLY A 91 11.76 10.14 24.39
N LYS A 92 12.79 10.91 24.01
CA LYS A 92 13.88 10.41 23.17
C LYS A 92 14.90 9.70 24.06
N ASN A 93 15.07 8.40 23.90
CA ASN A 93 16.19 7.69 24.51
C ASN A 93 17.50 7.98 23.76
N LYS A 94 18.63 7.73 24.43
CA LYS A 94 19.99 7.98 23.92
C LYS A 94 20.30 7.25 22.59
N ASP A 95 19.58 6.17 22.30
CA ASP A 95 19.73 5.36 21.07
C ASP A 95 18.81 5.80 19.92
N GLY A 96 18.08 6.91 20.07
CA GLY A 96 17.13 7.40 19.05
C GLY A 96 15.86 6.54 18.88
N LYS A 97 15.71 5.46 19.65
CA LYS A 97 14.46 4.69 19.76
C LYS A 97 13.48 5.45 20.65
N VAL A 98 12.24 5.54 20.19
CA VAL A 98 11.14 6.08 20.98
C VAL A 98 10.47 4.93 21.72
N ASP A 99 10.66 4.87 23.03
CA ASP A 99 9.91 3.95 23.87
C ASP A 99 8.46 4.44 24.01
N ASN A 100 7.50 3.52 24.13
CA ASN A 100 6.09 3.77 24.45
C ASN A 100 5.22 4.51 23.39
N VAL A 101 5.64 4.56 22.12
CA VAL A 101 4.81 5.14 21.04
C VAL A 101 3.43 4.49 20.93
N VAL A 102 3.39 3.15 21.03
CA VAL A 102 2.13 2.39 20.93
C VAL A 102 1.18 2.75 22.08
N PHE A 103 1.70 2.81 23.31
CA PHE A 103 0.92 3.18 24.48
C PHE A 103 0.39 4.61 24.37
N LEU A 104 1.20 5.55 23.87
CA LEU A 104 0.77 6.93 23.64
C LEU A 104 -0.42 7.02 22.69
N TYR A 105 -0.40 6.32 21.55
CA TYR A 105 -1.53 6.34 20.62
C TYR A 105 -2.77 5.62 21.16
N GLN A 106 -2.58 4.59 21.99
CA GLN A 106 -3.67 3.95 22.71
C GLN A 106 -4.32 4.91 23.71
N ASP A 107 -3.52 5.67 24.45
CA ASP A 107 -4.00 6.68 25.39
C ASP A 107 -4.76 7.81 24.66
N ILE A 108 -4.20 8.34 23.56
CA ILE A 108 -4.87 9.33 22.72
C ILE A 108 -6.22 8.80 22.21
N LYS A 109 -6.26 7.52 21.79
CA LYS A 109 -7.50 6.87 21.36
C LYS A 109 -8.53 6.83 22.49
N ASN A 110 -8.12 6.41 23.68
CA ASN A 110 -9.01 6.33 24.85
C ASN A 110 -9.56 7.71 25.23
N GLN A 111 -8.71 8.75 25.26
CA GLN A 111 -9.15 10.12 25.55
C GLN A 111 -10.14 10.68 24.53
N LEU A 112 -10.03 10.26 23.25
CA LEU A 112 -11.03 10.63 22.24
C LEU A 112 -12.35 9.90 22.46
N LEU A 113 -12.30 8.64 22.89
CA LEU A 113 -13.48 7.83 23.19
C LEU A 113 -14.24 8.32 24.43
N GLU A 114 -13.53 8.91 25.39
CA GLU A 114 -14.16 9.59 26.53
C GLU A 114 -15.02 10.79 26.10
N VAL A 115 -14.66 11.48 25.02
CA VAL A 115 -15.47 12.58 24.45
C VAL A 115 -16.71 12.03 23.76
N TYR A 116 -16.56 10.93 23.03
CA TYR A 116 -17.66 10.29 22.30
C TYR A 116 -17.44 8.78 22.18
N ASN A 117 -18.37 7.99 22.70
CA ASN A 117 -18.23 6.52 22.76
C ASN A 117 -18.62 5.83 21.42
N ASP A 118 -18.08 6.31 20.31
CA ASP A 118 -18.25 5.70 18.98
C ASP A 118 -16.98 5.94 18.15
N GLU A 119 -16.16 4.89 18.05
CA GLU A 119 -14.91 4.93 17.30
C GLU A 119 -15.14 5.21 15.80
N VAL A 120 -16.24 4.71 15.23
CA VAL A 120 -16.54 4.86 13.80
C VAL A 120 -16.91 6.30 13.49
N TYR A 121 -17.76 6.90 14.32
CA TYR A 121 -18.13 8.31 14.19
C TYR A 121 -16.92 9.24 14.35
N ILE A 122 -16.10 9.04 15.40
CA ILE A 122 -14.86 9.81 15.60
C ILE A 122 -13.97 9.70 14.36
N THR A 123 -13.76 8.48 13.85
CA THR A 123 -12.92 8.23 12.67
C THR A 123 -13.42 9.01 11.46
N ASP A 124 -14.72 9.00 11.18
CA ASP A 124 -15.31 9.73 10.06
C ASP A 124 -15.15 11.24 10.19
N VAL A 125 -15.39 11.80 11.37
CA VAL A 125 -15.19 13.24 11.64
C VAL A 125 -13.74 13.63 11.41
N LEU A 126 -12.78 12.85 11.94
CA LEU A 126 -11.35 13.12 11.80
C LEU A 126 -10.87 12.97 10.36
N ILE A 127 -11.35 11.98 9.61
CA ILE A 127 -11.04 11.86 8.17
C ILE A 127 -11.53 13.10 7.42
N LYS A 128 -12.79 13.49 7.63
CA LYS A 128 -13.38 14.66 6.95
C LYS A 128 -12.60 15.93 7.27
N TYR A 129 -12.22 16.14 8.52
CA TYR A 129 -11.40 17.25 8.96
C TYR A 129 -10.00 17.24 8.33
N LEU A 130 -9.25 16.14 8.46
CA LEU A 130 -7.83 16.09 8.10
C LEU A 130 -7.58 16.03 6.59
N TYR A 131 -8.48 15.39 5.82
CA TYR A 131 -8.36 15.29 4.37
C TYR A 131 -9.12 16.40 3.62
N GLY A 132 -10.26 16.85 4.16
CA GLY A 132 -11.10 17.86 3.53
C GLY A 132 -10.69 19.28 3.92
N ASP A 133 -10.93 19.66 5.18
CA ASP A 133 -10.85 21.05 5.64
C ASP A 133 -9.40 21.47 5.92
N LYS A 134 -8.71 20.79 6.83
CA LYS A 134 -7.32 21.12 7.22
C LYS A 134 -6.29 20.76 6.15
N LYS A 135 -6.57 19.72 5.36
CA LYS A 135 -5.63 19.12 4.39
C LYS A 135 -4.24 18.88 4.99
N ALA A 136 -4.21 18.26 6.17
CA ALA A 136 -2.99 18.08 6.95
C ALA A 136 -1.93 17.29 6.17
N LYS A 137 -0.66 17.74 6.21
CA LYS A 137 0.45 17.03 5.56
C LYS A 137 0.68 15.64 6.19
N PHE A 138 0.68 15.59 7.52
CA PHE A 138 0.87 14.38 8.30
C PHE A 138 -0.45 13.98 8.96
N LYS A 139 -0.74 12.67 8.95
CA LYS A 139 -1.97 12.09 9.52
C LYS A 139 -1.66 10.86 10.37
N THR A 140 -0.42 10.76 10.86
CA THR A 140 0.09 9.59 11.59
C THR A 140 -0.80 9.25 12.77
N THR A 141 -1.14 10.22 13.62
CA THR A 141 -2.01 10.00 14.79
C THR A 141 -3.38 9.43 14.42
N LEU A 142 -3.98 9.87 13.31
CA LEU A 142 -5.24 9.30 12.83
C LEU A 142 -5.08 7.81 12.48
N TRP A 143 -4.01 7.47 11.74
CA TRP A 143 -3.76 6.10 11.30
C TRP A 143 -3.33 5.18 12.44
N GLU A 144 -2.55 5.67 13.40
CA GLU A 144 -2.13 4.88 14.56
C GLU A 144 -3.30 4.61 15.51
N CYS A 145 -4.20 5.58 15.72
CA CYS A 145 -5.36 5.39 16.61
C CYS A 145 -6.52 4.62 15.95
N PHE A 146 -6.81 4.87 14.66
CA PHE A 146 -8.04 4.40 13.99
C PHE A 146 -7.77 3.67 12.66
N GLY A 147 -6.53 3.25 12.40
CA GLY A 147 -6.14 2.60 11.16
C GLY A 147 -6.91 1.32 10.87
N ASN A 148 -7.23 0.54 11.91
CA ASN A 148 -8.07 -0.65 11.79
C ASN A 148 -9.45 -0.32 11.20
N ILE A 149 -10.13 0.72 11.71
CA ILE A 149 -11.44 1.16 11.24
C ILE A 149 -11.36 1.70 9.81
N ILE A 150 -10.32 2.48 9.51
CA ILE A 150 -10.08 3.00 8.17
C ILE A 150 -9.94 1.86 7.15
N VAL A 151 -9.18 0.82 7.51
CA VAL A 151 -8.96 -0.36 6.65
C VAL A 151 -10.26 -1.12 6.43
N GLU A 152 -11.06 -1.34 7.48
CA GLU A 152 -12.35 -2.02 7.35
C GLU A 152 -13.35 -1.21 6.48
N ASN A 153 -13.44 0.10 6.70
CA ASN A 153 -14.23 1.00 5.86
C ASN A 153 -13.79 0.93 4.40
N LEU A 154 -12.47 0.92 4.14
CA LEU A 154 -11.92 0.83 2.80
C LEU A 154 -12.28 -0.51 2.13
N LYS A 155 -12.15 -1.64 2.84
CA LYS A 155 -12.55 -2.96 2.35
C LYS A 155 -14.03 -2.98 1.96
N LEU A 156 -14.90 -2.47 2.82
CA LEU A 156 -16.35 -2.40 2.59
C LEU A 156 -16.68 -1.48 1.40
N ASN A 157 -16.09 -0.29 1.35
CA ASN A 157 -16.31 0.67 0.27
C ASN A 157 -15.82 0.13 -1.09
N ILE A 158 -14.68 -0.57 -1.11
CA ILE A 158 -14.19 -1.26 -2.30
C ILE A 158 -15.17 -2.36 -2.71
N LYS A 159 -15.58 -3.24 -1.80
CA LYS A 159 -16.53 -4.32 -2.09
C LYS A 159 -17.84 -3.77 -2.66
N ASN A 160 -18.36 -2.69 -2.09
CA ASN A 160 -19.58 -2.04 -2.55
C ASN A 160 -19.40 -1.37 -3.92
N LYS A 161 -18.31 -0.64 -4.13
CA LYS A 161 -17.98 0.00 -5.43
C LYS A 161 -17.78 -1.01 -6.55
N LEU A 162 -17.26 -2.19 -6.20
CA LEU A 162 -16.95 -3.27 -7.12
C LEU A 162 -18.07 -4.32 -7.22
N LYS A 163 -19.18 -4.13 -6.50
CA LYS A 163 -20.32 -5.05 -6.52
C LYS A 163 -20.88 -5.20 -7.94
N GLY A 164 -21.18 -6.43 -8.33
CA GLY A 164 -21.73 -6.73 -9.66
C GLY A 164 -20.72 -6.54 -10.80
N THR A 165 -19.42 -6.51 -10.51
CA THR A 165 -18.38 -6.42 -11.53
C THR A 165 -17.30 -7.48 -11.31
N ILE A 166 -16.77 -8.04 -12.40
CA ILE A 166 -15.71 -9.05 -12.39
C ILE A 166 -14.51 -8.58 -13.21
N GLN A 167 -13.37 -9.23 -13.00
CA GLN A 167 -12.18 -8.99 -13.79
C GLN A 167 -12.10 -10.00 -14.95
N CYS A 168 -11.88 -9.53 -16.17
CA CYS A 168 -11.67 -10.40 -17.32
C CYS A 168 -10.43 -11.27 -17.12
N GLU A 169 -10.58 -12.59 -17.16
CA GLU A 169 -9.47 -13.55 -16.96
C GLU A 169 -8.34 -13.39 -17.99
N LYS A 170 -8.64 -12.86 -19.19
CA LYS A 170 -7.65 -12.71 -20.26
C LYS A 170 -6.88 -11.39 -20.21
N CYS A 171 -7.56 -10.27 -20.03
CA CYS A 171 -6.96 -8.94 -20.17
C CYS A 171 -6.97 -8.09 -18.89
N GLY A 172 -7.51 -8.62 -17.79
CA GLY A 172 -7.57 -7.90 -16.53
C GLY A 172 -8.57 -6.74 -16.48
N LYS A 173 -9.28 -6.43 -17.57
CA LYS A 173 -10.28 -5.35 -17.60
C LYS A 173 -11.49 -5.72 -16.76
N ARG A 174 -11.95 -4.79 -15.90
CA ARG A 174 -13.17 -4.97 -15.10
C ARG A 174 -14.43 -4.73 -15.95
N ILE A 175 -15.42 -5.62 -15.81
CA ILE A 175 -16.69 -5.61 -16.56
C ILE A 175 -17.88 -5.81 -15.63
N LYS A 176 -19.04 -5.26 -15.99
CA LYS A 176 -20.31 -5.53 -15.29
C LYS A 176 -20.75 -6.97 -15.57
N VAL A 177 -21.24 -7.63 -14.53
CA VAL A 177 -21.80 -8.97 -14.63
C VAL A 177 -23.18 -8.85 -15.24
N SER A 178 -23.37 -9.40 -16.44
CA SER A 178 -24.70 -9.57 -17.04
C SER A 178 -25.29 -10.96 -16.77
N ASN A 179 -24.44 -11.97 -16.56
CA ASN A 179 -24.84 -13.34 -16.25
C ASN A 179 -23.73 -14.06 -15.46
N ASN A 180 -24.08 -15.08 -14.68
CA ASN A 180 -23.16 -15.84 -13.82
C ASN A 180 -22.06 -16.59 -14.59
N ARG A 181 -22.22 -16.77 -15.90
CA ARG A 181 -21.24 -17.46 -16.77
C ARG A 181 -20.20 -16.53 -17.38
N ILE A 182 -20.30 -15.20 -17.18
CA ILE A 182 -19.40 -14.26 -17.82
C ILE A 182 -18.01 -14.37 -17.18
N LYS A 183 -16.97 -14.55 -18.00
CA LYS A 183 -15.56 -14.68 -17.57
C LYS A 183 -14.62 -13.71 -18.29
N TYR A 184 -15.06 -13.23 -19.46
CA TYR A 184 -14.25 -12.42 -20.37
C TYR A 184 -15.02 -11.16 -20.76
N CYS A 185 -14.29 -10.09 -21.07
CA CYS A 185 -14.88 -8.93 -21.72
C CYS A 185 -15.32 -9.27 -23.15
N ALA A 186 -16.21 -8.46 -23.75
CA ALA A 186 -16.78 -8.73 -25.08
C ALA A 186 -15.71 -9.01 -26.16
N LYS A 187 -14.60 -8.25 -26.15
CA LYS A 187 -13.47 -8.44 -27.08
C LYS A 187 -12.81 -9.82 -26.89
N CYS A 188 -12.41 -10.14 -25.65
CA CYS A 188 -11.75 -11.40 -25.33
C CYS A 188 -12.67 -12.62 -25.53
N ALA A 189 -13.96 -12.49 -25.22
CA ALA A 189 -14.96 -13.53 -25.47
C ALA A 189 -15.07 -13.87 -26.96
N LYS A 190 -15.13 -12.84 -27.83
CA LYS A 190 -15.17 -13.01 -29.29
C LYS A 190 -13.95 -13.77 -29.80
N GLU A 191 -12.75 -13.38 -29.38
CA GLU A 191 -11.50 -14.04 -29.76
C GLU A 191 -11.45 -15.51 -29.34
N ILE A 192 -11.89 -15.82 -28.11
CA ILE A 192 -11.93 -17.20 -27.61
C ILE A 192 -12.94 -18.04 -28.40
N ASN A 193 -14.11 -17.49 -28.72
CA ASN A 193 -15.13 -18.19 -29.49
C ASN A 193 -14.65 -18.50 -30.91
N ILE A 194 -13.95 -17.58 -31.58
CA ILE A 194 -13.36 -17.83 -32.91
C ILE A 194 -12.37 -19.00 -32.85
N LYS A 195 -11.46 -19.02 -31.85
CA LYS A 195 -10.50 -20.10 -31.67
C LYS A 195 -11.18 -21.45 -31.39
N LYS A 196 -12.22 -21.46 -30.55
CA LYS A 196 -13.01 -22.67 -30.26
C LYS A 196 -13.68 -23.22 -31.52
N THR A 197 -14.33 -22.36 -32.30
CA THR A 197 -14.97 -22.76 -33.56
C THR A 197 -13.97 -23.32 -34.56
N ALA A 198 -12.80 -22.69 -34.71
CA ALA A 198 -11.73 -23.19 -35.58
C ALA A 198 -11.22 -24.58 -35.13
N ASN A 199 -10.99 -24.77 -33.83
CA ASN A 199 -10.55 -26.06 -33.28
C ASN A 199 -11.60 -27.16 -33.46
N ASN A 200 -12.89 -26.85 -33.27
CA ASN A 200 -13.97 -27.80 -33.49
C ASN A 200 -14.09 -28.21 -34.96
N ARG A 201 -13.88 -27.28 -35.90
CA ARG A 201 -13.83 -27.59 -37.34
C ARG A 201 -12.66 -28.52 -37.69
N LYS A 202 -11.49 -28.32 -37.08
CA LYS A 202 -10.33 -29.21 -37.28
C LYS A 202 -10.62 -30.61 -36.76
N LYS A 203 -11.18 -30.74 -35.56
CA LYS A 203 -11.55 -32.04 -34.97
C LYS A 203 -12.57 -32.82 -35.81
N ARG A 204 -13.53 -32.13 -36.44
CA ARG A 204 -14.51 -32.77 -37.33
C ARG A 204 -13.94 -33.25 -38.66
N LYS A 205 -12.77 -32.74 -39.09
CA LYS A 205 -12.09 -33.19 -40.31
C LYS A 205 -11.08 -34.32 -40.06
N SER A 206 -10.78 -34.60 -38.79
CA SER A 206 -9.84 -35.65 -38.36
C SER A 206 -10.55 -36.92 -37.87
N VAL A 207 -11.87 -36.98 -38.01
CA VAL A 207 -12.73 -38.15 -37.82
C VAL A 207 -13.32 -38.46 -39.18
#